data_AF-A0AAW1MGA3-F1
#
_entry.id   AF-A0AAW1MGA3-F1
#
_cell.length_a   1.000
_cell.length_b   1.000
_cell.length_c   1.000
_cell.angle_alpha   90.00
_cell.angle_beta   90.00
_cell.angle_gamma   90.00
#
_symmetry.space_group_name_H-M   'P 1'
#
loop_
_entity.id
_entity.type
_entity.pdbx_description
1 polymer ?
#
loop_
_entity_poly.entity_id
_entity_poly.type
_entity_poly.pdbx_seq_one_letter_code
_entity_poly.pdbx_strand_id
1 'polypeptide(L)'
;MDPGDLILADKGFLISDIMPKGVYLNIPPFLSTPQFTEAQVYETRQIAKARIHVERAIRRVKCYSILDRIPQYLIPQLSKIFQLCAALTNFQYPLIKEVEAYFI
;
A
#
# COMPACT_ATOMS: atom_id res chain seq x y z
N MET A 1 14.59 -0.02 0.72
CA MET A 1 14.31 -1.16 -0.17
C MET A 1 15.51 -2.05 -0.01
N ASP A 2 15.35 -3.04 0.83
CA ASP A 2 16.42 -3.94 1.20
C ASP A 2 16.17 -5.29 0.51
N PRO A 3 17.23 -6.05 0.20
CA PRO A 3 17.08 -7.40 -0.33
C PRO A 3 16.18 -8.24 0.59
N GLY A 4 15.13 -8.86 0.02
CA GLY A 4 14.10 -9.60 0.73
C GLY A 4 12.74 -8.89 0.81
N ASP A 5 12.68 -7.60 0.52
CA ASP A 5 11.42 -6.85 0.51
C ASP A 5 10.45 -7.38 -0.57
N LEU A 6 9.15 -7.41 -0.25
CA LEU A 6 8.07 -7.69 -1.20
C LEU A 6 7.24 -6.43 -1.44
N ILE A 7 7.25 -5.94 -2.67
CA ILE A 7 6.49 -4.76 -3.08
C ILE A 7 5.17 -5.19 -3.70
N LEU A 8 4.06 -4.62 -3.23
CA LEU A 8 2.74 -4.80 -3.83
C LEU A 8 2.47 -3.65 -4.80
N ALA A 9 2.13 -3.97 -6.05
CA ALA A 9 1.78 -2.97 -7.06
C ALA A 9 0.41 -3.24 -7.67
N ASP A 10 -0.26 -2.19 -8.11
CA ASP A 10 -1.55 -2.32 -8.76
C ASP A 10 -1.43 -2.91 -10.17
N LYS A 11 -2.54 -3.46 -10.68
CA LYS A 11 -2.61 -3.94 -12.05
C LYS A 11 -2.29 -2.79 -13.01
N GLY A 12 -1.31 -2.99 -13.89
CA GLY A 12 -0.86 -1.99 -14.88
C GLY A 12 0.47 -1.30 -14.54
N PHE A 13 1.02 -1.50 -13.34
CA PHE A 13 2.37 -1.04 -13.01
C PHE A 13 3.42 -2.01 -13.54
N LEU A 14 3.92 -1.78 -14.75
CA LEU A 14 5.02 -2.54 -15.36
C LEU A 14 6.37 -2.03 -14.86
N ILE A 15 6.67 -2.25 -13.58
CA ILE A 15 7.90 -1.76 -12.91
C ILE A 15 8.88 -2.89 -12.56
N SER A 16 8.65 -4.10 -13.10
CA SER A 16 9.49 -5.28 -12.84
C SER A 16 10.94 -5.11 -13.32
N ASP A 17 11.14 -4.30 -14.35
CA ASP A 17 12.41 -4.02 -15.02
C ASP A 17 13.31 -3.05 -14.24
N ILE A 18 12.72 -2.20 -13.40
CA ILE A 18 13.45 -1.24 -12.56
C ILE A 18 13.69 -1.73 -11.13
N MET A 19 13.36 -2.99 -10.85
CA MET A 19 13.43 -3.53 -9.48
C MET A 19 14.88 -3.80 -9.05
N PRO A 20 15.31 -3.34 -7.86
CA PRO A 20 16.64 -3.68 -7.33
C PRO A 20 16.81 -5.18 -7.16
N LYS A 21 18.05 -5.66 -7.27
CA LYS A 21 18.37 -7.08 -7.07
C LYS A 21 17.94 -7.54 -5.67
N GLY A 22 17.24 -8.67 -5.61
CA GLY A 22 16.79 -9.28 -4.36
C GLY A 22 15.48 -8.70 -3.81
N VAL A 23 14.84 -7.75 -4.50
CA VAL A 23 13.50 -7.27 -4.14
C VAL A 23 12.45 -7.92 -5.03
N TYR A 24 11.36 -8.38 -4.42
CA TYR A 24 10.29 -9.08 -5.11
C TYR A 24 9.13 -8.12 -5.40
N LEU A 25 8.50 -8.26 -6.56
CA LEU A 25 7.35 -7.48 -6.96
C LEU A 25 6.13 -8.40 -7.14
N ASN A 26 5.06 -8.11 -6.41
CA ASN A 26 3.77 -8.77 -6.53
C ASN A 26 2.77 -7.86 -7.24
N ILE A 27 2.47 -8.18 -8.49
CA ILE A 27 1.38 -7.57 -9.25
C ILE A 27 0.25 -8.60 -9.32
N PRO A 28 -1.01 -8.24 -9.01
CA PRO A 28 -2.12 -9.17 -9.08
C PRO A 28 -2.21 -9.78 -10.47
N PRO A 29 -2.35 -11.11 -10.58
CA PRO A 29 -2.38 -11.77 -11.88
C PRO A 29 -3.53 -11.25 -12.74
N PHE A 30 -3.27 -11.16 -14.04
CA PHE A 30 -4.35 -11.13 -15.03
C PHE A 30 -5.09 -12.46 -14.94
N LEU A 31 -6.42 -12.44 -14.96
CA LEU A 31 -7.24 -13.64 -14.92
C LEU A 31 -6.91 -14.50 -16.15
N SER A 32 -6.04 -15.49 -15.99
CA SER A 32 -5.60 -16.38 -17.06
C SER A 32 -6.04 -17.83 -16.85
N THR A 33 -6.38 -18.20 -15.61
CA THR A 33 -6.78 -19.57 -15.24
C THR A 33 -8.09 -19.57 -14.45
N PRO A 34 -9.01 -20.55 -14.67
CA PRO A 34 -10.33 -20.56 -14.03
C PRO A 34 -10.30 -20.96 -12.54
N GLN A 35 -9.26 -21.66 -12.08
CA GLN A 35 -9.22 -22.23 -10.74
C GLN A 35 -7.77 -22.28 -10.20
N PHE A 36 -7.59 -21.80 -8.97
CA PHE A 36 -6.30 -21.82 -8.26
C PHE A 36 -6.11 -23.14 -7.49
N THR A 37 -4.86 -23.56 -7.30
CA THR A 37 -4.51 -24.66 -6.39
C THR A 37 -4.58 -24.20 -4.92
N GLU A 38 -4.67 -25.12 -3.96
CA GLU A 38 -4.75 -24.76 -2.53
C GLU A 38 -3.58 -23.89 -2.06
N ALA A 39 -2.35 -24.21 -2.49
CA ALA A 39 -1.16 -23.42 -2.21
C ALA A 39 -1.26 -22.00 -2.78
N GLN A 40 -1.72 -21.85 -4.02
CA GLN A 40 -1.92 -20.55 -4.66
C GLN A 40 -3.02 -19.74 -3.96
N VAL A 41 -4.10 -20.40 -3.51
CA VAL A 41 -5.17 -19.75 -2.75
C VAL A 41 -4.62 -19.19 -1.43
N TYR A 42 -3.78 -19.97 -0.73
CA TYR A 42 -3.17 -19.52 0.51
C TYR A 42 -2.28 -18.29 0.32
N GLU A 43 -1.36 -18.31 -0.64
CA GLU A 43 -0.48 -17.17 -0.94
C GLU A 43 -1.28 -15.93 -1.37
N THR A 44 -2.24 -16.11 -2.28
CA THR A 44 -3.12 -15.03 -2.75
C THR A 44 -3.92 -14.42 -1.59
N ARG A 45 -4.37 -15.24 -0.64
CA ARG A 45 -5.08 -14.76 0.55
C ARG A 45 -4.21 -13.90 1.44
N GLN A 46 -2.94 -14.26 1.63
CA GLN A 46 -2.01 -13.49 2.46
C GLN A 46 -1.69 -12.13 1.81
N ILE A 47 -1.45 -12.12 0.50
CA ILE A 47 -1.26 -10.87 -0.27
C ILE A 47 -2.51 -10.00 -0.23
N ALA A 48 -3.70 -10.59 -0.40
CA ALA A 48 -4.97 -9.88 -0.35
C ALA A 48 -5.21 -9.23 1.02
N LYS A 49 -4.88 -9.93 2.12
CA LYS A 49 -4.95 -9.34 3.48
C LYS A 49 -4.03 -8.13 3.61
N ALA A 50 -2.76 -8.25 3.19
CA ALA A 50 -1.81 -7.13 3.22
C ALA A 50 -2.33 -5.92 2.43
N ARG A 51 -2.88 -6.17 1.23
CA ARG A 51 -3.48 -5.14 0.37
C ARG A 51 -4.66 -4.41 1.03
N ILE A 52 -5.52 -5.13 1.76
CA ILE A 52 -6.62 -4.51 2.51
C ILE A 52 -6.10 -3.47 3.52
N HIS A 53 -4.99 -3.75 4.20
CA HIS A 53 -4.40 -2.78 5.14
C HIS A 53 -3.85 -1.55 4.42
N VAL A 54 -3.19 -1.73 3.26
CA VAL A 54 -2.71 -0.62 2.42
C VAL A 54 -3.87 0.25 1.94
N GLU A 55 -4.95 -0.35 1.42
CA GLU A 55 -6.14 0.38 0.95
C GLU A 55 -6.82 1.15 2.09
N ARG A 56 -6.86 0.60 3.31
CA ARG A 56 -7.37 1.31 4.49
C ARG A 56 -6.49 2.50 4.87
N ALA A 57 -5.16 2.37 4.79
CA ALA A 57 -4.23 3.47 5.04
C ALA A 57 -4.43 4.60 4.02
N ILE A 58 -4.50 4.26 2.72
CA ILE A 58 -4.79 5.22 1.65
C ILE A 58 -6.14 5.90 1.89
N ARG A 59 -7.16 5.16 2.29
CA ARG A 59 -8.48 5.73 2.59
C ARG A 59 -8.42 6.76 3.71
N ARG A 60 -7.67 6.50 4.79
CA ARG A 60 -7.49 7.46 5.89
C ARG A 60 -6.77 8.73 5.43
N VAL A 61 -5.72 8.61 4.63
CA VAL A 61 -5.03 9.77 4.04
C VAL A 61 -5.96 10.56 3.10
N LYS A 62 -6.84 9.90 2.36
CA LYS A 62 -7.83 10.58 1.51
C LYS A 62 -8.91 11.34 2.29
N CYS A 63 -9.04 11.15 3.62
CA CYS A 63 -9.99 11.91 4.42
C CYS A 63 -9.56 13.36 4.71
N TYR A 64 -8.32 13.75 4.39
CA TYR A 64 -7.87 15.13 4.55
C TYR A 64 -8.33 15.99 3.37
N SER A 65 -9.30 16.88 3.61
CA SER A 65 -9.89 17.75 2.57
C SER A 65 -8.88 18.67 1.86
N ILE A 66 -7.73 18.96 2.47
CA ILE A 66 -6.63 19.70 1.84
C ILE A 66 -6.08 18.99 0.59
N LEU A 67 -6.25 17.66 0.51
CA LEU A 67 -5.82 16.85 -0.64
C LEU A 67 -6.89 16.76 -1.74
N ASP A 68 -8.15 17.15 -1.47
CA ASP A 68 -9.24 17.08 -2.46
C ASP A 68 -9.08 18.16 -3.54
N ARG A 69 -8.69 19.37 -3.14
CA ARG A 69 -8.46 20.50 -4.03
C ARG A 69 -7.26 21.31 -3.54
N ILE A 70 -6.13 21.11 -4.19
CA ILE A 70 -4.88 21.79 -3.82
C ILE A 70 -4.82 23.14 -4.56
N PRO A 71 -4.79 24.27 -3.85
CA PRO A 71 -4.55 25.58 -4.45
C PRO A 71 -3.19 25.61 -5.17
N GLN A 72 -3.11 26.34 -6.28
CA GLN A 72 -1.91 26.39 -7.11
C GLN A 72 -0.65 26.82 -6.34
N TYR A 73 -0.81 27.73 -5.37
CA TYR A 73 0.30 28.22 -4.54
C TYR A 73 0.83 27.18 -3.53
N LEU A 74 0.06 26.12 -3.22
CA LEU A 74 0.48 25.03 -2.33
C LEU A 74 1.12 23.86 -3.08
N ILE A 75 1.04 23.82 -4.42
CA ILE A 75 1.65 22.75 -5.23
C ILE A 75 3.14 22.56 -4.93
N PRO A 76 3.98 23.62 -4.78
CA PRO A 76 5.40 23.45 -4.43
C PRO A 76 5.62 22.75 -3.09
N GLN A 77 4.63 22.77 -2.20
CA GLN A 77 4.67 22.21 -0.85
C GLN A 77 3.89 20.89 -0.74
N LEU A 78 3.29 20.41 -1.83
CA LEU A 78 2.40 19.24 -1.83
C LEU A 78 3.05 18.00 -1.21
N SER A 79 4.33 17.74 -1.50
CA SER A 79 5.06 16.62 -0.91
C SER A 79 5.10 16.70 0.63
N LYS A 80 5.31 17.90 1.19
CA LYS A 80 5.33 18.13 2.64
C LYS A 80 3.93 18.01 3.24
N ILE A 81 2.92 18.55 2.56
CA ILE A 81 1.51 18.44 2.97
C ILE A 81 1.10 16.96 3.03
N PHE A 82 1.41 16.20 1.99
CA PHE A 82 1.11 14.77 1.94
C PHE A 82 1.85 13.99 3.03
N GLN A 83 3.15 14.26 3.23
CA GLN A 83 3.92 13.65 4.32
C GLN A 83 3.31 13.94 5.69
N LEU A 84 2.85 15.17 5.93
CA LEU A 84 2.17 15.54 7.17
C LEU A 84 0.84 14.78 7.34
N CYS A 85 0.00 14.70 6.31
CA CYS A 85 -1.24 13.91 6.35
C CYS A 85 -0.98 12.43 6.62
N ALA A 86 0.08 11.86 6.03
CA ALA A 86 0.49 10.49 6.28
C ALA A 86 0.98 10.29 7.72
N ALA A 87 1.79 11.21 8.24
CA ALA A 87 2.25 11.19 9.63
C ALA A 87 1.07 11.29 10.62
N LEU A 88 0.12 12.19 10.38
CA LEU A 88 -1.09 12.31 11.18
C LEU A 88 -1.96 11.04 11.13
N THR A 89 -2.00 10.35 9.99
CA THR A 89 -2.68 9.06 9.86
C THR A 89 -2.01 7.98 10.71
N ASN A 90 -0.68 7.99 10.84
CA ASN A 90 0.07 7.05 11.67
C ASN A 90 -0.19 7.22 13.18
N PHE A 91 -0.60 8.41 13.61
CA PHE A 91 -1.00 8.66 15.02
C PHE A 91 -2.43 8.21 15.36
N GLN A 92 -3.20 7.74 14.37
CA GLN A 92 -4.51 7.14 14.63
C GLN A 92 -4.38 5.70 15.11
N TYR A 93 -5.48 5.11 15.60
CA TYR A 93 -5.52 3.71 16.00
C TYR A 93 -4.96 2.76 14.95
N PRO A 94 -4.22 1.72 15.35
CA PRO A 94 -3.55 0.82 14.41
C PRO A 94 -4.52 0.18 13.41
N LEU A 95 -4.09 0.07 12.16
CA LEU A 95 -4.87 -0.54 11.07
C LEU A 95 -4.83 -2.06 11.07
N ILE A 96 -3.87 -2.62 11.80
CA ILE A 96 -3.55 -4.04 11.90
C ILE A 96 -3.82 -4.41 13.35
N LYS A 97 -4.78 -5.32 13.56
CA LYS A 97 -5.24 -5.70 14.90
C LYS A 97 -4.11 -6.36 15.70
N GLU A 98 -3.25 -7.08 15.00
CA GLU A 98 -2.09 -7.77 15.55
C GLU A 98 -1.08 -6.80 16.19
N VAL A 99 -1.10 -5.52 15.80
CA VAL A 99 -0.21 -4.48 16.33
C VAL A 99 -0.89 -3.69 17.46
N GLU A 100 -2.20 -3.86 17.67
CA GLU A 100 -2.98 -3.15 18.70
C GLU A 100 -2.43 -3.38 20.12
N ALA A 101 -1.85 -4.56 20.39
CA ALA A 101 -1.23 -4.90 21.66
C ALA A 101 -0.01 -4.04 22.04
N TYR A 102 0.63 -3.36 21.07
CA TYR A 102 1.79 -2.49 21.32
C TYR A 102 1.41 -1.02 21.57
N PHE A 103 0.12 -0.68 21.47
CA PHE A 103 -0.40 0.69 21.61
C PHE A 103 -1.21 0.89 22.91
N ILE A 104 -0.95 0.06 23.93
CA ILE A 104 -1.52 0.14 25.29
C ILE A 104 -0.50 0.77 26.24
#